data_AF-A0A7J4IVW4-F1
#
_entry.id   AF-A0A7J4IVW4-F1
#
_cell.length_a   1.000
_cell.length_b   1.000
_cell.length_c   1.000
_cell.angle_alpha   90.00
_cell.angle_beta   90.00
_cell.angle_gamma   90.00
#
_symmetry.space_group_name_H-M   'P 1'
#
loop_
_entity.id
_entity.type
_entity.pdbx_description
1 polymer ?
#
loop_
_entity_poly.entity_id
_entity_poly.type
_entity_poly.pdbx_seq_one_letter_code
_entity_poly.pdbx_strand_id
1 'polypeptide(L)'
;MNGKGQVEVEAVAAVGVVLLFFVLGMVLVTIRNNEVNALQEVQFKEAQCRKVSEIIGFLNARQGSQEIFFRLNEDANISQGEVIVGSVFCRHLGSAAEAQLSSGKVKASEVNGAVVLENV
;
A
#
# COMPACT_ATOMS: atom_id res chain seq x y z
N MET A 1 -64.48 17.32 -7.77
CA MET A 1 -63.41 16.71 -8.59
C MET A 1 -62.06 17.22 -8.06
N ASN A 2 -61.63 16.75 -6.89
CA ASN A 2 -60.34 17.10 -6.30
C ASN A 2 -59.60 15.79 -6.06
N GLY A 3 -58.52 15.53 -6.80
CA GLY A 3 -57.75 14.29 -6.61
C GLY A 3 -56.81 13.93 -7.77
N LYS A 4 -57.09 14.37 -9.00
CA LYS A 4 -56.22 14.06 -10.15
C LYS A 4 -54.83 14.72 -10.04
N GLY A 5 -54.75 16.00 -9.66
CA GLY A 5 -53.46 16.70 -9.50
C GLY A 5 -52.68 16.33 -8.23
N GLN A 6 -53.34 15.83 -7.19
CA GLN A 6 -52.68 15.46 -5.93
C GLN A 6 -51.92 14.13 -6.07
N VAL A 7 -52.51 13.17 -6.79
CA VAL A 7 -51.88 11.86 -7.07
C VAL A 7 -50.65 12.01 -7.97
N GLU A 8 -50.67 12.93 -8.93
CA GLU A 8 -49.51 13.19 -9.80
C GLU A 8 -48.34 13.86 -9.05
N VAL A 9 -48.62 14.79 -8.14
CA VAL A 9 -47.57 15.44 -7.32
C VAL A 9 -46.96 14.46 -6.31
N GLU A 10 -47.75 13.59 -5.69
CA GLU A 10 -47.24 12.52 -4.82
C GLU A 10 -46.37 11.52 -5.59
N ALA A 11 -46.75 11.16 -6.82
CA ALA A 11 -45.96 10.26 -7.65
C ALA A 11 -44.59 10.88 -8.02
N VAL A 12 -44.55 12.17 -8.39
CA VAL A 12 -43.29 12.88 -8.68
C VAL A 12 -42.43 13.02 -7.42
N ALA A 13 -43.04 13.33 -6.28
CA ALA A 13 -42.33 13.40 -5.00
C ALA A 13 -41.74 12.05 -4.58
N ALA A 14 -42.49 10.95 -4.76
CA ALA A 14 -42.01 9.60 -4.47
C ALA A 14 -40.81 9.21 -5.35
N VAL A 15 -40.86 9.51 -6.65
CA VAL A 15 -39.73 9.28 -7.57
C VAL A 15 -38.51 10.10 -7.17
N GLY A 16 -38.70 11.37 -6.79
CA GLY A 16 -37.62 12.23 -6.31
C GLY A 16 -36.93 11.69 -5.05
N VAL A 17 -37.71 11.17 -4.10
CA VAL A 17 -37.17 10.55 -2.87
C VAL A 17 -36.40 9.26 -3.20
N VAL A 18 -36.91 8.41 -4.09
CA VAL A 18 -36.21 7.19 -4.52
C VAL A 18 -34.87 7.54 -5.19
N LEU A 19 -34.86 8.53 -6.10
CA LEU A 19 -33.63 8.99 -6.74
C LEU A 19 -32.62 9.54 -5.73
N LEU A 20 -33.07 10.28 -4.71
CA LEU A 20 -32.21 10.77 -3.64
C LEU A 20 -31.54 9.62 -2.87
N PHE A 21 -32.28 8.56 -2.53
CA PHE A 21 -31.71 7.37 -1.91
C PHE A 21 -30.70 6.66 -2.81
N PHE A 22 -30.94 6.59 -4.12
CA PHE A 22 -29.96 6.04 -5.06
C PHE A 22 -28.67 6.87 -5.11
N VAL A 23 -28.76 8.20 -5.15
CA VAL A 23 -27.59 9.09 -5.14
C VAL A 23 -26.80 8.93 -3.83
N LEU A 24 -27.48 8.93 -2.68
CA LEU A 24 -26.85 8.71 -1.38
C LEU A 24 -26.17 7.34 -1.30
N GLY A 25 -26.81 6.29 -1.82
CA GLY A 25 -26.23 4.95 -1.91
C GLY A 25 -24.96 4.91 -2.75
N MET A 26 -24.96 5.54 -3.93
CA MET A 26 -23.75 5.63 -4.76
C MET A 26 -22.61 6.38 -4.07
N VAL A 27 -22.90 7.53 -3.43
CA VAL A 27 -21.90 8.31 -2.69
C VAL A 27 -21.26 7.48 -1.58
N LEU A 28 -22.07 6.76 -0.79
CA LEU A 28 -21.55 5.89 0.28
C LEU A 28 -20.68 4.75 -0.26
N VAL A 29 -21.05 4.14 -1.39
CA VAL A 29 -20.24 3.10 -2.05
C VAL A 29 -18.93 3.67 -2.57
N THR A 30 -18.94 4.84 -3.20
CA THR A 30 -17.70 5.50 -3.68
C THR A 30 -16.75 5.82 -2.54
N ILE A 31 -17.26 6.36 -1.43
CA ILE A 31 -16.43 6.66 -0.23
C ILE A 31 -15.78 5.37 0.29
N ARG A 32 -16.57 4.30 0.48
CA ARG A 32 -16.04 3.01 0.93
C ARG A 32 -15.00 2.43 -0.02
N ASN A 33 -15.22 2.50 -1.33
CA ASN A 33 -14.27 1.98 -2.31
C ASN A 33 -12.94 2.76 -2.27
N ASN A 34 -12.99 4.07 -2.07
CA ASN A 34 -11.78 4.88 -1.91
C ASN A 34 -10.99 4.49 -0.66
N GLU A 35 -11.68 4.28 0.47
CA GLU A 35 -11.04 3.80 1.71
C GLU A 35 -10.41 2.41 1.55
N VAL A 36 -11.10 1.48 0.89
CA VAL A 36 -10.57 0.14 0.62
C VAL A 36 -9.34 0.19 -0.27
N ASN A 37 -9.34 1.01 -1.32
CA ASN A 37 -8.19 1.18 -2.20
C ASN A 37 -6.98 1.78 -1.45
N ALA A 38 -7.23 2.79 -0.60
CA ALA A 38 -6.18 3.38 0.23
C ALA A 38 -5.58 2.35 1.22
N LEU A 39 -6.43 1.52 1.84
CA LEU A 39 -5.97 0.45 2.72
C LEU A 39 -5.14 -0.61 1.97
N GLN A 40 -5.56 -1.00 0.77
CA GLN A 40 -4.80 -1.94 -0.07
C GLN A 40 -3.43 -1.39 -0.45
N GLU A 41 -3.34 -0.09 -0.78
CA GLU A 41 -2.07 0.57 -1.09
C GLU A 41 -1.11 0.55 0.11
N VAL A 42 -1.63 0.87 1.32
CA VAL A 42 -0.83 0.82 2.55
C VAL A 42 -0.36 -0.61 2.85
N GLN A 43 -1.24 -1.61 2.73
CA GLN A 43 -0.88 -3.01 2.94
C GLN A 43 0.19 -3.50 1.95
N PHE A 44 0.12 -3.05 0.70
CA PHE A 44 1.11 -3.37 -0.31
C PHE A 44 2.48 -2.78 0.02
N LYS A 45 2.53 -1.51 0.44
CA LYS A 45 3.76 -0.85 0.91
C LYS A 45 4.34 -1.53 2.15
N GLU A 46 3.49 -1.91 3.09
CA GLU A 46 3.89 -2.65 4.30
C GLU A 46 4.47 -4.04 3.97
N ALA A 47 3.88 -4.74 3.00
CA ALA A 47 4.41 -6.03 2.52
C ALA A 47 5.79 -5.89 1.87
N GLN A 48 6.01 -4.85 1.06
CA GLN A 48 7.34 -4.57 0.49
C GLN A 48 8.36 -4.20 1.56
N CYS A 49 7.96 -3.36 2.52
CA CYS A 49 8.82 -2.98 3.63
C CYS A 49 9.28 -4.22 4.42
N ARG A 50 8.32 -5.06 4.84
CA ARG A 50 8.62 -6.33 5.54
C ARG A 50 9.54 -7.23 4.74
N LYS A 51 9.29 -7.39 3.44
CA LYS A 51 10.12 -8.21 2.55
C LYS A 51 11.59 -7.77 2.58
N VAL A 52 11.88 -6.47 2.46
CA VAL A 52 13.25 -5.95 2.53
C VAL A 52 13.86 -6.19 3.92
N SER A 53 13.11 -5.87 4.97
CA SER A 53 13.54 -6.08 6.36
C SER A 53 13.88 -7.54 6.67
N GLU A 54 13.06 -8.48 6.20
CA GLU A 54 13.29 -9.92 6.36
C GLU A 54 14.52 -10.39 5.60
N ILE A 55 14.76 -9.88 4.40
CA ILE A 55 15.98 -10.20 3.63
C ILE A 55 17.22 -9.70 4.36
N ILE A 56 17.18 -8.48 4.90
CA ILE A 56 18.28 -7.93 5.72
C ILE A 56 18.51 -8.81 6.95
N GLY A 57 17.46 -9.17 7.68
CA GLY A 57 17.56 -10.03 8.87
C GLY A 57 18.09 -11.43 8.54
N PHE A 58 17.64 -12.00 7.42
CA PHE A 58 18.09 -13.32 6.95
C PHE A 58 19.56 -13.33 6.58
N LEU A 59 20.03 -12.34 5.80
CA LEU A 59 21.44 -12.23 5.42
C LEU A 59 22.34 -11.94 6.62
N ASN A 60 21.89 -11.10 7.56
CA ASN A 60 22.62 -10.88 8.81
C ASN A 60 22.71 -12.15 9.69
N ALA A 61 21.66 -12.98 9.72
CA ALA A 61 21.64 -14.21 10.51
C ALA A 61 22.50 -15.33 9.89
N ARG A 62 22.61 -15.38 8.56
CA ARG A 62 23.45 -16.33 7.84
C ARG A 62 24.77 -15.68 7.43
N GLN A 63 25.76 -15.72 8.33
CA GLN A 63 27.14 -15.33 8.00
C GLN A 63 27.62 -16.09 6.76
N GLY A 64 27.89 -15.37 5.67
CA GLY A 64 28.35 -15.95 4.40
C GLY A 64 27.99 -15.12 3.17
N SER A 65 28.69 -15.38 2.05
CA SER A 65 28.55 -14.67 0.76
C SER A 65 27.27 -15.03 -0.01
N GLN A 66 26.10 -14.93 0.63
CA GLN A 66 24.82 -15.17 -0.02
C GLN A 66 24.34 -13.90 -0.72
N GLU A 67 23.87 -14.08 -1.96
CA GLU A 67 23.22 -13.04 -2.74
C GLU A 67 21.75 -13.42 -2.94
N ILE A 68 20.85 -12.48 -2.65
CA ILE A 68 19.41 -12.64 -2.85
C ILE A 68 18.96 -11.61 -3.87
N PHE A 69 18.34 -12.09 -4.95
CA PHE A 69 17.70 -11.25 -5.94
C PHE A 69 16.21 -11.21 -5.70
N PHE A 70 15.65 -10.01 -5.62
CA PHE A 70 14.21 -9.83 -5.45
C PHE A 70 13.73 -8.61 -6.23
N ARG A 71 12.40 -8.52 -6.38
CA ARG A 71 11.76 -7.39 -7.02
C ARG A 71 11.06 -6.51 -5.98
N LEU A 72 11.29 -5.22 -6.10
CA LEU A 72 10.48 -4.16 -5.52
C LEU A 72 9.52 -3.62 -6.58
N ASN A 73 8.30 -3.31 -6.17
CA ASN A 73 7.33 -2.65 -7.04
C ASN A 73 7.17 -1.17 -6.69
N GLU A 74 7.84 -0.71 -5.63
CA GLU A 74 7.88 0.68 -5.17
C GLU A 74 9.32 1.03 -4.79
N ASP A 75 9.64 2.32 -4.84
CA ASP A 75 10.93 2.80 -4.37
C ASP A 75 11.05 2.58 -2.85
N ALA A 76 12.26 2.26 -2.39
CA ALA A 76 12.56 2.02 -0.99
C ALA A 76 13.82 2.77 -0.57
N ASN A 77 13.85 3.25 0.67
CA ASN A 77 15.03 3.83 1.28
C ASN A 77 15.41 3.02 2.52
N ILE A 78 16.68 2.63 2.63
CA ILE A 78 17.24 2.00 3.82
C ILE A 78 18.09 3.05 4.53
N SER A 79 17.71 3.38 5.76
CA SER A 79 18.41 4.38 6.56
C SER A 79 18.20 4.10 8.04
N GLN A 80 19.27 4.24 8.84
CA GLN A 80 19.21 4.22 10.31
C GLN A 80 18.48 3.00 10.94
N GLY A 81 18.60 1.81 10.35
CA GLY A 81 17.93 0.61 10.89
C GLY A 81 16.47 0.45 10.44
N GLU A 82 16.03 1.28 9.50
CA GLU A 82 14.66 1.31 8.99
C GLU A 82 14.66 1.16 7.46
N VAL A 83 13.61 0.50 6.97
CA VAL A 83 13.22 0.49 5.57
C VAL A 83 12.01 1.39 5.43
N ILE A 84 12.04 2.29 4.46
CA ILE A 84 10.97 3.25 4.17
C ILE A 84 10.47 2.98 2.75
N VAL A 85 9.17 2.69 2.60
CA VAL A 85 8.50 2.47 1.31
C VAL A 85 7.31 3.42 1.23
N GLY A 86 7.45 4.51 0.48
CA GLY A 86 6.48 5.59 0.47
C GLY A 86 6.25 6.19 1.87
N SER A 87 5.03 6.06 2.40
CA SER A 87 4.65 6.54 3.74
C SER A 87 4.76 5.48 4.85
N VAL A 88 5.21 4.27 4.53
CA VAL A 88 5.33 3.16 5.49
C VAL A 88 6.79 2.97 5.86
N PHE A 89 7.04 2.80 7.17
CA PHE A 89 8.37 2.50 7.70
C PHE A 89 8.32 1.21 8.52
N CYS A 90 9.39 0.42 8.45
CA CYS A 90 9.55 -0.78 9.24
C CYS A 90 11.00 -0.92 9.68
N ARG A 91 11.21 -1.38 10.92
CA ARG A 91 12.54 -1.64 11.46
C ARG A 91 13.07 -2.98 10.96
N HIS A 92 14.33 -3.01 10.58
CA HIS A 92 15.04 -4.25 10.25
C HIS A 92 15.99 -4.66 11.37
N LEU A 93 16.31 -5.94 11.42
CA LEU A 93 17.29 -6.50 12.35
C LEU A 93 18.62 -6.69 11.63
N GLY A 94 19.71 -6.33 12.29
CA GLY A 94 21.07 -6.46 11.76
C GLY A 94 21.60 -5.22 11.05
N SER A 95 22.81 -5.32 10.51
CA SER A 95 23.53 -4.22 9.87
C SER A 95 23.18 -4.15 8.39
N ALA A 96 22.80 -2.97 7.90
CA ALA A 96 22.58 -2.70 6.49
C ALA A 96 23.21 -1.35 6.12
N ALA A 97 23.80 -1.29 4.94
CA ALA A 97 24.28 -0.04 4.37
C ALA A 97 23.09 0.83 3.97
N GLU A 98 23.25 2.15 4.12
CA GLU A 98 22.25 3.09 3.61
C GLU A 98 22.16 2.99 2.10
N ALA A 99 20.94 2.93 1.58
CA ALA A 99 20.70 2.74 0.16
C ALA A 99 19.35 3.30 -0.26
N GLN A 100 19.31 3.92 -1.44
CA GLN A 100 18.09 4.33 -2.10
C GLN A 100 17.83 3.41 -3.29
N LEU A 101 16.77 2.62 -3.21
CA LEU A 101 16.39 1.61 -4.17
C LEU A 101 15.24 2.11 -5.03
N SER A 102 15.40 2.07 -6.34
CA SER A 102 14.28 2.26 -7.28
C SER A 102 13.46 0.98 -7.40
N SER A 103 12.18 1.12 -7.73
CA SER A 103 11.31 0.00 -8.12
C SER A 103 11.95 -0.79 -9.26
N GLY A 104 11.94 -2.12 -9.15
CA GLY A 104 12.66 -2.99 -10.09
C GLY A 104 13.37 -4.15 -9.40
N LYS A 105 14.39 -4.68 -10.07
CA LYS A 105 15.22 -5.75 -9.51
C LYS A 105 16.24 -5.15 -8.55
N VAL A 106 16.41 -5.82 -7.43
CA VAL A 106 17.36 -5.48 -6.38
C VAL A 106 18.15 -6.74 -6.05
N LYS A 107 19.45 -6.57 -5.86
CA LYS A 107 20.33 -7.57 -5.26
C LYS A 107 20.64 -7.15 -3.83
N ALA A 108 20.48 -8.07 -2.90
CA ALA A 108 20.98 -7.94 -1.54
C ALA A 108 22.13 -8.93 -1.32
N SER A 109 23.24 -8.46 -0.77
CA SER A 109 24.41 -9.28 -0.47
C SER A 109 25.05 -8.86 0.85
N GLU A 110 25.74 -9.79 1.50
CA GLU A 110 26.59 -9.45 2.66
C GLU A 110 27.97 -8.99 2.19
N VAL A 111 28.39 -7.80 2.62
CA VAL A 111 29.73 -7.26 2.36
C VAL A 111 30.30 -6.74 3.69
N ASN A 112 31.40 -7.35 4.14
CA ASN A 112 32.09 -6.97 5.38
C ASN A 112 31.18 -6.91 6.63
N GLY A 113 30.24 -7.86 6.79
CA GLY A 113 29.34 -7.90 7.94
C GLY A 113 28.17 -6.90 7.89
N ALA A 114 27.94 -6.25 6.75
CA ALA A 114 26.76 -5.41 6.50
C ALA A 114 26.05 -5.87 5.23
N VAL A 115 24.71 -5.80 5.24
CA VAL A 115 23.90 -6.07 4.05
C VAL A 115 23.91 -4.86 3.14
N VAL A 116 24.36 -5.04 1.90
CA VAL A 116 24.32 -4.02 0.84
C VAL A 116 23.18 -4.37 -0.09
N LEU A 117 22.33 -3.39 -0.38
CA LEU A 117 21.24 -3.51 -1.34
C LEU A 117 21.49 -2.58 -2.52
N GLU A 118 21.41 -3.10 -3.74
CA GLU A 118 21.66 -2.34 -4.97
C GLU A 118 20.66 -2.69 -6.09
N ASN A 119 20.31 -1.70 -6.90
CA ASN A 119 19.51 -1.89 -8.10
C ASN A 119 20.31 -2.62 -9.20
N VAL A 120 19.65 -3.51 -9.94
CA VAL A 120 20.24 -4.33 -11.01
C VAL A 120 19.54 -4.10 -12.34
#